data_AF-A0A1Y4RH43-F1
#
_entry.id   AF-A0A1Y4RH43-F1
#
_cell.length_a   1.000
_cell.length_b   1.000
_cell.length_c   1.000
_cell.angle_alpha   90.00
_cell.angle_beta   90.00
_cell.angle_gamma   90.00
#
_symmetry.space_group_name_H-M   'P 1'
#
loop_
_entity.id
_entity.type
_entity.pdbx_description
1 polymer ?
#
loop_
_entity_poly.entity_id
_entity_poly.type
_entity_poly.pdbx_seq_one_letter_code
_entity_poly.pdbx_strand_id
1 'polypeptide(L)'
;MRKHKDEEGIMESKESSKKRFYFKWPWNVVVYIVLAVSLRIFAIPVILLIMRWNKKQQPDGPEEGYCLHRTRGRLSGLILAGIFFLAGGVFLCFFFMGLSLPEETARLDEEMRLVYRLSPFLGGGAAAVGIFLAYRSLRDALVPEKSSLAQSIRRQLPYPDEAPPVKELFAMVDQDLKQNGQWCGKMGIGKEWVLGDEVSFIPRIRGVFSREERHTSHSGGRTRVTYIYEVWIVDDRRQRQVTSLKSRQELEEAIDCLRRQAPAAVFGLYDSKEYRDLVYAEDDMEQYAQERAYQQRKAEYEERETSYRVL
;
A
#
# COMPACT_ATOMS: atom_id res chain seq x y z
N MET A 1 43.10 86.82 -24.49
CA MET A 1 44.02 86.32 -23.45
C MET A 1 43.32 86.31 -22.11
N ARG A 2 42.69 85.19 -21.74
CA ARG A 2 42.25 84.94 -20.35
C ARG A 2 42.00 83.43 -20.16
N LYS A 3 42.81 82.85 -19.26
CA LYS A 3 42.67 81.58 -18.54
C LYS A 3 42.40 80.30 -19.34
N HIS A 4 43.45 79.51 -19.53
CA HIS A 4 43.40 78.06 -19.71
C HIS A 4 44.38 77.43 -18.72
N LYS A 5 43.95 76.34 -18.06
CA LYS A 5 44.74 75.39 -17.23
C LYS A 5 45.29 76.03 -15.93
N ASP A 6 45.03 75.55 -14.73
CA ASP A 6 44.81 74.21 -14.15
C ASP A 6 43.67 74.36 -13.09
N GLU A 7 42.96 73.36 -12.56
CA GLU A 7 43.35 72.04 -12.09
C GLU A 7 42.19 71.05 -12.26
N GLU A 8 42.56 69.85 -12.69
CA GLU A 8 41.80 68.63 -12.56
C GLU A 8 41.49 68.32 -11.09
N GLY A 9 40.32 67.71 -10.87
CA GLY A 9 40.07 66.95 -9.65
C GLY A 9 38.84 67.39 -8.88
N ILE A 10 37.76 66.64 -9.09
CA ILE A 10 36.64 66.31 -8.18
C ILE A 10 35.37 66.23 -9.05
N MET A 11 35.33 65.22 -9.90
CA MET A 11 34.05 64.55 -10.18
C MET A 11 34.08 63.25 -9.37
N GLU A 12 33.63 63.34 -8.12
CA GLU A 12 33.24 62.16 -7.37
C GLU A 12 32.05 61.53 -8.09
N SER A 13 32.32 60.48 -8.86
CA SER A 13 31.32 59.51 -9.25
C SER A 13 30.71 58.91 -7.97
N LYS A 14 29.47 59.28 -7.64
CA LYS A 14 28.64 58.54 -6.69
C LYS A 14 28.38 57.15 -7.28
N GLU A 15 29.32 56.23 -7.10
CA GLU A 15 29.03 54.81 -7.22
C GLU A 15 28.04 54.45 -6.12
N SER A 16 26.77 54.31 -6.51
CA SER A 16 25.76 53.65 -5.68
C SER A 16 26.24 52.22 -5.45
N SER A 17 26.85 51.96 -4.30
CA SER A 17 27.19 50.62 -3.87
C SER A 17 25.91 49.77 -3.91
N LYS A 18 25.81 48.89 -4.92
CA LYS A 18 24.78 47.86 -4.95
C LYS A 18 25.02 46.99 -3.72
N LYS A 19 24.25 47.22 -2.65
CA LYS A 19 24.24 46.38 -1.45
C LYS A 19 23.86 44.97 -1.88
N ARG A 20 24.85 44.14 -2.21
CA ARG A 20 24.66 42.73 -2.47
C ARG A 20 24.33 42.09 -1.13
N PHE A 21 23.03 41.88 -0.89
CA PHE A 21 22.49 41.26 0.31
C PHE A 21 22.91 39.77 0.31
N TYR A 22 24.08 39.47 0.87
CA TYR A 22 24.53 38.10 1.10
C TYR A 22 24.29 37.74 2.56
N PHE A 23 23.47 36.71 2.80
CA PHE A 23 23.32 36.11 4.13
C PHE A 23 24.60 35.37 4.50
N LYS A 24 25.21 35.71 5.65
CA LYS A 24 26.42 35.06 6.16
C LYS A 24 26.15 33.59 6.48
N TRP A 25 27.14 32.75 6.20
CA TRP A 25 27.16 31.34 6.62
C TRP A 25 27.10 31.26 8.16
N PRO A 26 26.24 30.42 8.78
CA PRO A 26 25.42 29.34 8.21
C PRO A 26 23.95 29.72 7.92
N TRP A 27 23.53 30.97 8.15
CA TRP A 27 22.11 31.38 8.06
C TRP A 27 21.51 31.28 6.66
N ASN A 28 22.31 31.42 5.60
CA ASN A 28 21.83 31.18 4.23
C ASN A 28 21.32 29.74 4.06
N VAL A 29 22.00 28.77 4.69
CA VAL A 29 21.65 27.35 4.56
C VAL A 29 20.35 27.08 5.32
N VAL A 30 20.20 27.69 6.49
CA VAL A 30 18.95 27.62 7.27
C VAL A 30 17.79 28.23 6.48
N VAL A 31 17.97 29.39 5.87
CA VAL A 31 16.94 30.03 5.03
C VAL A 31 16.60 29.17 3.81
N TYR A 32 17.58 28.57 3.14
CA TYR A 32 17.31 27.67 2.03
C TYR A 32 16.58 26.39 2.45
N ILE A 33 16.92 25.81 3.60
CA ILE A 33 16.23 24.65 4.15
C ILE A 33 14.79 25.02 4.51
N VAL A 34 14.57 26.14 5.21
CA VAL A 34 13.23 26.63 5.57
C VAL A 34 12.40 26.91 4.32
N LEU A 35 12.98 27.57 3.33
CA LEU A 35 12.29 27.90 2.07
C LEU A 35 11.94 26.63 1.26
N ALA A 36 12.85 25.66 1.21
CA ALA A 36 12.60 24.37 0.56
C ALA A 36 11.51 23.57 1.29
N VAL A 37 11.52 23.58 2.63
CA VAL A 37 10.50 22.93 3.46
C VAL A 37 9.15 23.63 3.29
N SER A 38 9.08 24.96 3.30
CA SER A 38 7.82 25.70 3.09
C SER A 38 7.25 25.46 1.69
N LEU A 39 8.09 25.46 0.65
CA LEU A 39 7.64 25.14 -0.72
C LEU A 39 7.10 23.72 -0.82
N ARG A 40 7.75 22.74 -0.16
CA ARG A 40 7.27 21.35 -0.10
C ARG A 40 5.94 21.24 0.65
N ILE A 41 5.81 21.92 1.79
CA ILE A 41 4.58 21.93 2.60
C ILE A 41 3.40 22.53 1.82
N PHE A 42 3.62 23.53 0.96
CA PHE A 42 2.58 24.10 0.12
C PHE A 42 2.30 23.30 -1.16
N ALA A 43 3.33 22.68 -1.78
CA ALA A 43 3.16 21.90 -3.01
C ALA A 43 2.43 20.57 -2.77
N ILE A 44 2.72 19.87 -1.67
CA ILE A 44 2.10 18.57 -1.34
C ILE A 44 0.57 18.63 -1.27
N PRO A 45 -0.08 19.57 -0.54
CA PRO A 45 -1.53 19.63 -0.49
C PRO A 45 -2.15 19.99 -1.84
N VAL A 46 -1.51 20.82 -2.65
CA VAL A 46 -1.98 21.14 -4.01
C VAL A 46 -1.93 19.91 -4.92
N ILE A 47 -0.85 19.13 -4.88
CA ILE A 47 -0.71 17.87 -5.63
C ILE A 47 -1.78 16.86 -5.17
N LEU A 48 -2.00 16.73 -3.86
CA LEU A 48 -3.03 15.84 -3.31
C LEU A 48 -4.44 16.27 -3.73
N LEU A 49 -4.70 17.57 -3.84
CA LEU A 49 -5.99 18.11 -4.29
C LEU A 49 -6.23 17.78 -5.76
N ILE A 50 -5.22 17.97 -6.62
CA ILE A 50 -5.27 17.61 -8.05
C ILE A 50 -5.44 16.10 -8.22
N MET A 51 -4.68 15.28 -7.50
CA MET A 51 -4.83 13.82 -7.54
C MET A 51 -6.22 13.37 -7.08
N ARG A 52 -6.76 13.97 -6.01
CA ARG A 52 -8.11 13.67 -5.51
C ARG A 52 -9.19 14.09 -6.51
N TRP A 53 -8.99 15.20 -7.22
CA TRP A 53 -9.88 15.65 -8.28
C TRP A 53 -9.84 14.69 -9.47
N ASN A 54 -8.65 14.33 -9.95
CA ASN A 54 -8.47 13.39 -11.07
C ASN A 54 -9.12 12.04 -10.76
N LYS A 55 -8.96 11.53 -9.53
CA LYS A 55 -9.59 10.29 -9.07
C LYS A 55 -11.13 10.34 -9.06
N LYS A 56 -11.74 11.51 -8.87
CA LYS A 56 -13.20 11.67 -8.94
C LYS A 56 -13.74 11.72 -10.37
N GLN A 57 -12.89 11.99 -11.35
CA GLN A 57 -13.29 12.15 -12.76
C GLN A 57 -13.10 10.90 -13.62
N GLN A 58 -12.75 9.74 -13.04
CA GLN A 58 -12.57 8.48 -13.79
C GLN A 58 -13.84 7.60 -13.71
N PRO A 59 -14.75 7.66 -14.70
CA PRO A 59 -15.95 6.82 -14.74
C PRO A 59 -15.66 5.36 -15.14
N ASP A 60 -14.57 5.08 -15.86
CA ASP A 60 -14.27 3.75 -16.46
C ASP A 60 -13.23 2.91 -15.70
N GLY A 61 -12.94 3.28 -14.45
CA GLY A 61 -11.84 2.69 -13.67
C GLY A 61 -10.47 3.36 -13.94
N PRO A 62 -9.43 3.00 -13.18
CA PRO A 62 -8.09 3.55 -13.36
C PRO A 62 -7.53 3.14 -14.74
N GLU A 63 -6.99 4.10 -15.51
CA GLU A 63 -6.38 3.86 -16.84
C GLU A 63 -5.25 2.83 -16.83
N GLU A 64 -4.61 2.64 -15.67
CA GLU A 64 -3.53 1.68 -15.47
C GLU A 64 -4.03 0.25 -15.19
N GLY A 65 -5.33 0.03 -15.02
CA GLY A 65 -5.91 -1.26 -14.61
C GLY A 65 -6.02 -1.41 -13.08
N TYR A 66 -7.02 -2.16 -12.61
CA TYR A 66 -7.31 -2.32 -11.18
C TYR A 66 -6.21 -3.09 -10.46
N CYS A 67 -5.62 -4.11 -11.10
CA CYS A 67 -4.49 -4.88 -10.55
C CYS A 67 -3.23 -4.03 -10.35
N LEU A 68 -2.88 -3.16 -11.30
CA LEU A 68 -1.72 -2.26 -11.17
C LEU A 68 -1.96 -1.15 -10.15
N HIS A 69 -3.16 -0.57 -10.12
CA HIS A 69 -3.52 0.38 -9.08
C HIS A 69 -3.42 -0.25 -7.68
N ARG A 70 -3.79 -1.53 -7.52
CA ARG A 70 -3.69 -2.28 -6.25
C ARG A 70 -2.24 -2.45 -5.79
N THR A 71 -1.35 -2.87 -6.70
CA THR A 71 0.07 -3.08 -6.40
C THR A 71 0.75 -1.75 -6.05
N ARG A 72 0.42 -0.67 -6.77
CA ARG A 72 0.88 0.69 -6.48
C ARG A 72 0.26 1.31 -5.24
N GLY A 73 -0.93 0.89 -4.80
CA GLY A 73 -1.50 1.31 -3.51
C GLY A 73 -0.63 0.95 -2.30
N ARG A 74 0.24 -0.07 -2.44
CA ARG A 74 1.26 -0.41 -1.43
C ARG A 74 2.40 0.60 -1.34
N LEU A 75 2.50 1.56 -2.28
CA LEU A 75 3.42 2.70 -2.20
C LEU A 75 3.12 3.62 -1.01
N SER A 76 1.96 3.51 -0.36
CA SER A 76 1.74 4.14 0.95
C SER A 76 2.79 3.72 2.00
N GLY A 77 3.44 2.56 1.82
CA GLY A 77 4.62 2.16 2.59
C GLY A 77 5.82 3.12 2.45
N LEU A 78 5.93 3.88 1.35
CA LEU A 78 6.93 4.94 1.20
C LEU A 78 6.72 6.10 2.17
N ILE A 79 5.48 6.36 2.57
CA ILE A 79 5.18 7.39 3.57
C ILE A 79 5.82 6.99 4.90
N LEU A 80 5.65 5.72 5.30
CA LEU A 80 6.27 5.17 6.50
C LEU A 80 7.79 5.15 6.37
N ALA A 81 8.33 4.74 5.22
CA ALA A 81 9.78 4.80 4.95
C ALA A 81 10.32 6.23 5.10
N GLY A 82 9.60 7.23 4.58
CA GLY A 82 9.93 8.65 4.71
C GLY A 82 9.96 9.12 6.16
N ILE A 83 9.02 8.66 7.00
CA ILE A 83 9.02 8.96 8.44
C ILE A 83 10.28 8.38 9.11
N PHE A 84 10.66 7.14 8.79
CA PHE A 84 11.88 6.53 9.32
C PHE A 84 13.16 7.23 8.85
N PHE A 85 13.19 7.71 7.60
CA PHE A 85 14.30 8.54 7.10
C PHE A 85 14.39 9.89 7.81
N LEU A 86 13.26 10.56 8.05
CA LEU A 86 13.23 11.83 8.78
C LEU A 86 13.67 11.64 10.23
N ALA A 87 13.16 10.61 10.92
CA ALA A 87 13.57 10.26 12.27
C ALA A 87 15.07 9.93 12.33
N GLY A 88 15.54 9.06 11.42
CA GLY A 88 16.95 8.71 11.31
C GLY A 88 17.85 9.92 11.04
N GLY A 89 17.41 10.82 10.17
CA GLY A 89 18.08 12.09 9.89
C GLY A 89 18.19 13.00 11.11
N VAL A 90 17.13 13.11 11.92
CA VAL A 90 17.15 13.89 13.18
C VAL A 90 18.16 13.33 14.17
N PHE A 91 18.19 12.00 14.38
CA PHE A 91 19.18 11.37 15.28
C PHE A 91 20.62 11.50 14.78
N LEU A 92 20.84 11.41 13.46
CA LEU A 92 22.17 11.60 12.88
C LEU A 92 22.61 13.07 12.94
N CYS A 93 21.70 14.03 12.71
CA CYS A 93 21.98 15.45 12.87
C CYS A 93 22.28 15.82 14.33
N PHE A 94 21.53 15.27 15.29
CA PHE A 94 21.79 15.47 16.72
C PHE A 94 23.18 14.97 17.12
N PHE A 95 23.57 13.80 16.61
CA PHE A 95 24.92 13.26 16.79
C PHE A 95 25.99 14.17 16.18
N PHE A 96 25.80 14.63 14.94
CA PHE A 96 26.75 15.49 14.25
C PHE A 96 26.90 16.87 14.90
N MET A 97 25.80 17.46 15.39
CA MET A 97 25.82 18.71 16.15
C MET A 97 26.61 18.56 17.45
N GLY A 98 26.46 17.44 18.17
CA GLY A 98 27.24 17.16 19.37
C GLY A 98 28.74 16.98 19.10
N LEU A 99 29.13 16.45 17.93
CA LEU A 99 30.54 16.43 17.52
C LEU A 99 31.10 17.83 17.26
N SER A 100 30.29 18.75 16.74
CA SER A 100 30.72 20.13 16.43
C SER A 100 30.77 21.06 17.65
N LEU A 101 30.10 20.71 18.75
CA LEU A 101 29.95 21.54 19.95
C LEU A 101 30.30 20.73 21.21
N PRO A 102 31.59 20.39 21.44
CA PRO A 102 32.00 19.48 22.51
C PRO A 102 31.71 20.03 23.92
N GLU A 103 31.75 21.35 24.14
CA GLU A 103 31.51 21.97 25.45
C GLU A 103 30.07 21.80 25.96
N GLU A 104 29.08 21.85 25.07
CA GLU A 104 27.66 21.69 25.39
C GLU A 104 27.33 20.21 25.71
N THR A 105 27.99 19.26 25.04
CA THR A 105 27.77 17.83 25.30
C THR A 105 28.23 17.37 26.68
N ALA A 106 29.23 18.05 27.27
CA ALA A 106 29.70 17.78 28.62
C ALA A 106 28.73 18.24 29.71
N ARG A 107 27.87 19.23 29.40
CA ARG A 107 26.80 19.74 30.28
C ARG A 107 25.48 18.98 30.17
N LEU A 108 25.38 18.00 29.26
CA LEU A 108 24.18 17.17 29.13
C LEU A 108 23.99 16.29 30.36
N ASP A 109 22.73 16.24 30.78
CA ASP A 109 22.26 15.38 31.86
C ASP A 109 22.55 13.90 31.55
N GLU A 110 22.64 13.07 32.59
CA GLU A 110 23.12 11.70 32.45
C GLU A 110 22.25 10.85 31.49
N GLU A 111 20.93 11.09 31.49
CA GLU A 111 19.99 10.50 30.55
C GLU A 111 20.21 10.97 29.09
N MET A 112 20.45 12.27 28.89
CA MET A 112 20.73 12.86 27.57
C MET A 112 22.06 12.36 26.98
N ARG A 113 23.05 12.10 27.83
CA ARG A 113 24.35 11.54 27.42
C ARG A 113 24.21 10.10 26.90
N LEU A 114 23.31 9.32 27.51
CA LEU A 114 22.99 7.98 27.08
C LEU A 114 22.24 8.00 25.73
N VAL A 115 21.27 8.90 25.56
CA VAL A 115 20.57 9.13 24.28
C VAL A 115 21.55 9.54 23.18
N TYR A 116 22.48 10.47 23.46
CA TYR A 116 23.51 10.90 22.52
C TYR A 116 24.41 9.74 22.06
N ARG A 117 24.85 8.88 22.99
CA ARG A 117 25.70 7.71 22.68
C ARG A 117 24.97 6.68 21.80
N LEU A 118 23.67 6.52 22.00
CA LEU A 118 22.84 5.61 21.21
C LEU A 118 22.34 6.22 19.90
N SER A 119 22.37 7.55 19.78
CA SER A 119 21.92 8.32 18.60
C SER A 119 22.46 7.81 17.25
N PRO A 120 23.74 7.47 17.06
CA PRO A 120 24.22 6.94 15.77
C PRO A 120 23.65 5.55 15.45
N PHE A 121 23.41 4.71 16.47
CA PHE A 121 22.80 3.39 16.28
C PHE A 121 21.30 3.49 15.98
N LEU A 122 20.58 4.36 16.70
CA LEU A 122 19.17 4.65 16.43
C LEU A 122 18.98 5.32 15.06
N GLY A 123 19.81 6.29 14.73
CA GLY A 123 19.79 7.00 13.45
C GLY A 123 20.12 6.09 12.27
N GLY A 124 21.21 5.32 12.37
CA GLY A 124 21.61 4.34 11.35
C GLY A 124 20.60 3.20 11.20
N GLY A 125 20.08 2.67 12.30
CA GLY A 125 19.04 1.64 12.29
C GLY A 125 17.75 2.11 11.64
N ALA A 126 17.27 3.30 12.00
CA ALA A 126 16.09 3.90 11.38
C ALA A 126 16.29 4.16 9.87
N ALA A 127 17.47 4.64 9.46
CA ALA A 127 17.80 4.83 8.06
C ALA A 127 17.83 3.50 7.29
N ALA A 128 18.41 2.43 7.85
CA ALA A 128 18.44 1.11 7.23
C ALA A 128 17.02 0.51 7.06
N VAL A 129 16.16 0.66 8.07
CA VAL A 129 14.74 0.28 8.00
C VAL A 129 14.01 1.10 6.93
N GLY A 130 14.25 2.42 6.87
CA GLY A 130 13.73 3.30 5.83
C GLY A 130 14.14 2.85 4.42
N ILE A 131 15.42 2.53 4.21
CA ILE A 131 15.95 2.00 2.93
C ILE A 131 15.27 0.68 2.59
N PHE A 132 15.14 -0.24 3.54
CA PHE A 132 14.51 -1.53 3.31
C PHE A 132 13.04 -1.40 2.91
N LEU A 133 12.28 -0.55 3.61
CA LEU A 133 10.87 -0.27 3.29
C LEU A 133 10.72 0.44 1.94
N ALA A 134 11.61 1.39 1.63
CA ALA A 134 11.65 2.08 0.35
C ALA A 134 11.99 1.13 -0.80
N TYR A 135 12.99 0.27 -0.63
CA TYR A 135 13.34 -0.77 -1.60
C TYR A 135 12.17 -1.73 -1.84
N ARG A 136 11.52 -2.22 -0.79
CA ARG A 136 10.38 -3.15 -0.91
C ARG A 136 9.20 -2.51 -1.66
N SER A 137 8.84 -1.28 -1.31
CA SER A 137 7.75 -0.55 -1.95
C SER A 137 8.06 -0.13 -3.39
N LEU A 138 9.30 0.30 -3.68
CA LEU A 138 9.76 0.57 -5.05
C LEU A 138 9.84 -0.70 -5.89
N ARG A 139 10.33 -1.81 -5.34
CA ARG A 139 10.35 -3.12 -6.01
C ARG A 139 8.95 -3.54 -6.41
N ASP A 140 7.98 -3.43 -5.51
CA ASP A 140 6.59 -3.82 -5.76
C ASP A 140 5.93 -2.94 -6.86
N ALA A 141 6.38 -1.69 -7.03
CA ALA A 141 5.86 -0.78 -8.06
C ALA A 141 6.59 -0.83 -9.40
N LEU A 142 7.90 -1.07 -9.40
CA LEU A 142 8.75 -1.11 -10.60
C LEU A 142 8.83 -2.50 -11.23
N VAL A 143 8.67 -3.56 -10.44
CA VAL A 143 8.65 -4.96 -10.90
C VAL A 143 7.35 -5.62 -10.44
N PRO A 144 6.21 -5.30 -11.08
CA PRO A 144 4.91 -5.90 -10.75
C PRO A 144 4.93 -7.43 -10.90
N GLU A 145 5.88 -7.97 -11.68
CA GLU A 145 6.07 -9.41 -11.88
C GLU A 145 6.41 -10.19 -10.61
N LYS A 146 7.01 -9.52 -9.60
CA LYS A 146 7.33 -10.14 -8.31
C LYS A 146 6.31 -9.79 -7.22
N SER A 147 5.23 -9.09 -7.56
CA SER A 147 4.17 -8.75 -6.61
C SER A 147 3.42 -10.00 -6.17
N SER A 148 2.95 -10.03 -4.91
CA SER A 148 2.17 -11.16 -4.41
C SER A 148 0.88 -11.38 -5.21
N LEU A 149 0.33 -10.31 -5.80
CA LEU A 149 -0.85 -10.35 -6.65
C LEU A 149 -0.58 -11.13 -7.95
N ALA A 150 0.48 -10.79 -8.68
CA ALA A 150 0.87 -11.52 -9.89
C ALA A 150 1.21 -12.99 -9.59
N GLN A 151 1.86 -13.24 -8.46
CA GLN A 151 2.21 -14.59 -8.04
C GLN A 151 0.97 -15.41 -7.67
N SER A 152 -0.07 -14.80 -7.08
CA SER A 152 -1.34 -15.48 -6.78
C SER A 152 -2.04 -15.94 -8.06
N ILE A 153 -2.10 -15.09 -9.10
CA ILE A 153 -2.71 -15.42 -10.40
C ILE A 153 -1.93 -16.55 -11.08
N ARG A 154 -0.58 -16.46 -11.12
CA ARG A 154 0.26 -17.49 -11.75
C ARG A 154 0.10 -18.88 -11.10
N ARG A 155 -0.06 -18.93 -9.77
CA ARG A 155 -0.26 -20.20 -9.05
C ARG A 155 -1.60 -20.88 -9.34
N GLN A 156 -2.57 -20.13 -9.85
CA GLN A 156 -3.90 -20.64 -10.20
C GLN A 156 -4.00 -21.08 -11.66
N LEU A 157 -3.00 -20.77 -12.50
CA LEU A 157 -2.97 -21.24 -13.88
C LEU A 157 -2.57 -22.72 -13.94
N PRO A 158 -3.13 -23.49 -14.91
CA PRO A 158 -2.76 -24.89 -15.12
C PRO A 158 -1.26 -25.10 -15.33
N TYR A 159 -0.60 -24.18 -16.04
CA TYR A 159 0.85 -24.20 -16.32
C TYR A 159 1.52 -22.93 -15.77
N PRO A 160 2.10 -22.99 -14.56
CA PRO A 160 2.69 -21.82 -13.91
C PRO A 160 3.99 -21.36 -14.57
N ASP A 161 4.74 -22.27 -15.21
CA ASP A 161 6.05 -21.99 -15.81
C ASP A 161 5.95 -21.44 -17.25
N GLU A 162 4.82 -21.69 -17.93
CA GLU A 162 4.48 -21.14 -19.26
C GLU A 162 3.50 -19.95 -19.17
N ALA A 163 3.31 -19.40 -17.97
CA ALA A 163 2.32 -18.35 -17.74
C ALA A 163 2.62 -17.08 -18.56
N PRO A 164 1.58 -16.45 -19.14
CA PRO A 164 1.71 -15.19 -19.87
C PRO A 164 2.44 -14.10 -19.05
N PRO A 165 3.05 -13.11 -19.73
CA PRO A 165 3.64 -11.96 -19.06
C PRO A 165 2.61 -11.25 -18.17
N VAL A 166 3.06 -10.69 -17.05
CA VAL A 166 2.16 -10.17 -16.00
C VAL A 166 1.19 -9.09 -16.47
N LYS A 167 1.58 -8.34 -17.52
CA LYS A 167 0.69 -7.35 -18.15
C LYS A 167 -0.56 -8.01 -18.74
N GLU A 168 -0.42 -9.15 -19.39
CA GLU A 168 -1.54 -9.88 -19.98
C GLU A 168 -2.39 -10.55 -18.89
N LEU A 169 -1.75 -11.09 -17.85
CA LEU A 169 -2.47 -11.63 -16.68
C LEU A 169 -3.37 -10.58 -16.01
N PHE A 170 -2.81 -9.39 -15.79
CA PHE A 170 -3.57 -8.28 -15.22
C PHE A 170 -4.64 -7.77 -16.18
N ALA A 171 -4.35 -7.69 -17.48
CA ALA A 171 -5.34 -7.28 -18.48
C ALA A 171 -6.55 -8.21 -18.51
N MET A 172 -6.38 -9.53 -18.38
CA MET A 172 -7.50 -10.48 -18.33
C MET A 172 -8.40 -10.23 -17.11
N VAL A 173 -7.81 -10.07 -15.92
CA VAL A 173 -8.56 -9.80 -14.69
C VAL A 173 -9.23 -8.43 -14.76
N ASP A 174 -8.52 -7.41 -15.23
CA ASP A 174 -9.01 -6.05 -15.35
C ASP A 174 -10.14 -5.94 -16.37
N GLN A 175 -10.09 -6.71 -17.47
CA GLN A 175 -11.16 -6.76 -18.47
C GLN A 175 -12.43 -7.41 -17.92
N ASP A 176 -12.32 -8.52 -17.19
CA ASP A 176 -13.47 -9.16 -16.55
C ASP A 176 -14.12 -8.22 -15.51
N LEU A 177 -13.31 -7.58 -14.67
CA LEU A 177 -13.81 -6.63 -13.68
C LEU A 177 -14.38 -5.36 -14.32
N LYS A 178 -13.88 -4.92 -15.46
CA LYS A 178 -14.42 -3.76 -16.16
C LYS A 178 -15.79 -4.05 -16.79
N GLN A 179 -16.01 -5.28 -17.27
CA GLN A 179 -17.25 -5.68 -17.94
C GLN A 179 -18.32 -6.17 -16.97
N ASN A 180 -17.92 -6.96 -15.97
CA ASN A 180 -18.83 -7.69 -15.08
C ASN A 180 -18.63 -7.36 -13.59
N GLY A 181 -17.71 -6.45 -13.26
CA GLY A 181 -17.27 -6.23 -11.88
C GLY A 181 -18.32 -5.56 -11.01
N GLN A 182 -18.74 -6.28 -9.97
CA GLN A 182 -19.46 -5.73 -8.83
C GLN A 182 -18.47 -5.40 -7.71
N TRP A 183 -18.52 -4.17 -7.20
CA TRP A 183 -17.57 -3.69 -6.19
C TRP A 183 -18.19 -3.71 -4.80
N CYS A 184 -17.59 -4.47 -3.89
CA CYS A 184 -17.93 -4.52 -2.46
C CYS A 184 -16.76 -3.94 -1.66
N GLY A 185 -16.84 -2.64 -1.36
CA GLY A 185 -15.78 -1.92 -0.67
C GLY A 185 -14.47 -1.89 -1.46
N LYS A 186 -13.45 -2.61 -0.98
CA LYS A 186 -12.14 -2.72 -1.65
C LYS A 186 -11.97 -3.99 -2.49
N MET A 187 -13.00 -4.83 -2.58
CA MET A 187 -13.02 -6.11 -3.28
C MET A 187 -13.88 -5.97 -4.55
N GLY A 188 -13.34 -6.38 -5.70
CA GLY A 188 -14.06 -6.44 -6.97
C GLY A 188 -14.36 -7.88 -7.33
N ILE A 189 -15.62 -8.20 -7.62
CA ILE A 189 -16.08 -9.54 -7.99
C ILE A 189 -16.54 -9.49 -9.43
N GLY A 190 -15.80 -10.12 -10.34
CA GLY A 190 -16.14 -10.29 -11.74
C GLY A 190 -16.92 -11.58 -12.00
N LYS A 191 -16.96 -12.01 -13.27
CA LYS A 191 -17.60 -13.26 -13.68
C LYS A 191 -16.66 -14.46 -13.50
N GLU A 192 -15.37 -14.24 -13.72
CA GLU A 192 -14.34 -15.29 -13.65
C GLU A 192 -13.33 -15.02 -12.54
N TRP A 193 -13.11 -13.75 -12.19
CA TRP A 193 -12.06 -13.35 -11.25
C TRP A 193 -12.62 -12.55 -10.08
N VAL A 194 -12.03 -12.77 -8.91
CA VAL A 194 -12.28 -11.99 -7.70
C VAL A 194 -10.97 -11.30 -7.32
N LEU A 195 -11.00 -9.97 -7.26
CA LEU A 195 -9.89 -9.12 -6.88
C LEU A 195 -10.09 -8.57 -5.47
N GLY A 196 -9.30 -9.08 -4.52
CA GLY A 196 -9.21 -8.56 -3.16
C GLY A 196 -7.82 -7.98 -2.86
N ASP A 197 -7.23 -8.39 -1.74
CA ASP A 197 -5.79 -8.17 -1.49
C ASP A 197 -4.92 -9.15 -2.30
N GLU A 198 -5.51 -10.30 -2.69
CA GLU A 198 -5.03 -11.29 -3.66
C GLU A 198 -6.10 -11.53 -4.75
N VAL A 199 -5.77 -12.25 -5.83
CA VAL A 199 -6.75 -12.60 -6.88
C VAL A 199 -7.15 -14.06 -6.75
N SER A 200 -8.45 -14.36 -6.79
CA SER A 200 -8.99 -15.73 -6.86
C SER A 200 -9.73 -15.96 -8.18
N PHE A 201 -9.55 -17.14 -8.77
CA PHE A 201 -10.31 -17.61 -9.91
C PHE A 201 -11.58 -18.33 -9.44
N ILE A 202 -12.74 -17.81 -9.80
CA ILE A 202 -14.07 -18.23 -9.31
C ILE A 202 -14.30 -19.75 -9.49
N PRO A 203 -14.00 -20.36 -10.64
CA PRO A 203 -14.21 -21.80 -10.83
C PRO A 203 -13.38 -22.73 -9.92
N ARG A 204 -12.30 -22.22 -9.33
CA ARG A 204 -11.48 -23.03 -8.40
C ARG A 204 -11.83 -22.82 -6.94
N ILE A 205 -12.67 -21.82 -6.62
CA ILE A 205 -13.12 -21.59 -5.24
C ILE A 205 -13.89 -22.82 -4.74
N ARG A 206 -13.42 -23.39 -3.63
CA ARG A 206 -14.06 -24.53 -2.94
C ARG A 206 -14.78 -24.11 -1.68
N GLY A 207 -14.29 -23.06 -1.01
CA GLY A 207 -14.94 -22.51 0.18
C GLY A 207 -14.75 -21.01 0.31
N VAL A 208 -15.78 -20.34 0.85
CA VAL A 208 -15.77 -18.92 1.19
C VAL A 208 -16.24 -18.79 2.63
N PHE A 209 -15.40 -18.18 3.48
CA PHE A 209 -15.66 -18.07 4.90
C PHE A 209 -15.58 -16.61 5.34
N SER A 210 -16.55 -16.17 6.13
CA SER A 210 -16.56 -14.83 6.71
C SER A 210 -16.00 -14.86 8.13
N ARG A 211 -15.16 -13.89 8.46
CA ARG A 211 -14.60 -13.69 9.80
C ARG A 211 -15.04 -12.33 10.32
N GLU A 212 -15.80 -12.34 11.41
CA GLU A 212 -16.14 -11.17 12.19
C GLU A 212 -15.55 -11.34 13.60
N GLU A 213 -14.39 -10.72 13.85
CA GLU A 213 -13.73 -10.80 15.15
C GLU A 213 -13.68 -9.44 15.84
N ARG A 214 -14.03 -9.43 17.13
CA ARG A 214 -13.97 -8.26 17.99
C ARG A 214 -12.72 -8.35 18.86
N HIS A 215 -11.68 -7.60 18.49
CA HIS A 215 -10.51 -7.43 19.34
C HIS A 215 -10.72 -6.32 20.36
N THR A 216 -10.57 -6.64 21.64
CA THR A 216 -10.51 -5.65 22.72
C THR A 216 -9.07 -5.55 23.20
N SER A 217 -8.50 -4.35 23.11
CA SER A 217 -7.17 -4.07 23.67
C SER A 217 -7.32 -3.14 24.87
N HIS A 218 -6.64 -3.46 25.95
CA HIS A 218 -6.60 -2.65 27.17
C HIS A 218 -5.22 -2.02 27.27
N SER A 219 -5.15 -0.69 27.13
CA SER A 219 -3.91 0.06 27.29
C SER A 219 -4.20 1.36 28.03
N GLY A 220 -3.47 1.62 29.13
CA GLY A 220 -3.56 2.87 29.88
C GLY A 220 -4.95 3.24 30.43
N GLY A 221 -5.76 2.24 30.84
CA GLY A 221 -7.10 2.47 31.42
C GLY A 221 -8.22 2.75 30.40
N ARG A 222 -7.93 2.67 29.09
CA ARG A 222 -8.94 2.75 28.02
C ARG A 222 -9.08 1.39 27.33
N THR A 223 -10.32 0.94 27.16
CA THR A 223 -10.66 -0.23 26.33
C THR A 223 -10.87 0.23 24.89
N ARG A 224 -9.99 -0.19 23.98
CA ARG A 224 -10.15 0.04 22.55
C ARG A 224 -10.72 -1.22 21.91
N VAL A 225 -11.92 -1.10 21.35
CA VAL A 225 -12.58 -2.16 20.58
C VAL A 225 -12.24 -1.96 19.10
N THR A 226 -11.68 -2.99 18.47
CA THR A 226 -11.39 -3.03 17.04
C THR A 226 -12.16 -4.20 16.43
N TYR A 227 -12.92 -3.94 15.37
CA TYR A 227 -13.60 -4.98 14.60
C TYR A 227 -12.75 -5.35 13.40
N ILE A 228 -12.59 -6.65 13.18
CA ILE A 228 -11.93 -7.22 12.01
C ILE A 228 -12.99 -7.92 11.17
N TYR A 229 -13.18 -7.43 9.95
CA TYR A 229 -14.04 -8.03 8.95
C TYR A 229 -13.14 -8.60 7.85
N GLU A 230 -13.14 -9.92 7.65
CA GLU A 230 -12.32 -10.57 6.62
C GLU A 230 -13.13 -11.60 5.84
N VAL A 231 -12.87 -11.69 4.53
CA VAL A 231 -13.31 -12.78 3.66
C VAL A 231 -12.12 -13.71 3.41
N TRP A 232 -12.34 -14.99 3.68
CA TRP A 232 -11.38 -16.06 3.48
C TRP A 232 -11.85 -16.94 2.32
N ILE A 233 -11.11 -16.93 1.23
CA ILE A 233 -11.38 -17.78 0.06
C ILE A 233 -10.39 -18.94 0.08
N VAL A 234 -10.91 -20.16 -0.03
CA VAL A 234 -10.13 -21.39 -0.11
C VAL A 234 -10.25 -21.95 -1.52
N ASP A 235 -9.08 -22.10 -2.14
CA ASP A 235 -8.92 -22.62 -3.49
C ASP A 235 -8.91 -24.16 -3.55
N ASP A 236 -8.96 -24.75 -4.75
CA ASP A 236 -8.85 -26.20 -4.98
C ASP A 236 -7.54 -26.79 -4.44
N ARG A 237 -6.46 -25.99 -4.45
CA ARG A 237 -5.16 -26.30 -3.86
C ARG A 237 -5.06 -25.95 -2.36
N ARG A 238 -6.18 -25.65 -1.70
CA ARG A 238 -6.28 -25.21 -0.30
C ARG A 238 -5.43 -23.98 0.04
N GLN A 239 -5.10 -23.19 -0.97
CA GLN A 239 -4.47 -21.89 -0.75
C GLN A 239 -5.52 -20.95 -0.19
N ARG A 240 -5.16 -20.28 0.92
CA ARG A 240 -6.04 -19.36 1.63
C ARG A 240 -5.74 -17.95 1.19
N GLN A 241 -6.75 -17.27 0.68
CA GLN A 241 -6.69 -15.86 0.36
C GLN A 241 -7.52 -15.09 1.36
N VAL A 242 -6.93 -14.06 1.96
CA VAL A 242 -7.59 -13.25 2.98
C VAL A 242 -7.70 -11.83 2.46
N THR A 243 -8.93 -11.32 2.44
CA THR A 243 -9.20 -9.91 2.12
C THR A 243 -9.92 -9.27 3.30
N SER A 244 -9.29 -8.26 3.90
CA SER A 244 -9.93 -7.47 4.95
C SER A 244 -11.00 -6.55 4.37
N LEU A 245 -11.98 -6.12 5.15
CA LEU A 245 -13.02 -5.17 4.73
C LEU A 245 -13.20 -4.12 5.84
N LYS A 246 -13.78 -2.98 5.50
CA LYS A 246 -13.89 -1.87 6.46
C LYS A 246 -15.14 -1.95 7.32
N SER A 247 -16.19 -2.58 6.80
CA SER A 247 -17.48 -2.64 7.46
C SER A 247 -18.10 -4.03 7.34
N ARG A 248 -19.01 -4.33 8.26
CA ARG A 248 -19.85 -5.53 8.21
C ARG A 248 -20.73 -5.58 6.96
N GLN A 249 -21.28 -4.44 6.55
CA GLN A 249 -22.12 -4.37 5.35
C GLN A 249 -21.33 -4.74 4.09
N GLU A 250 -20.10 -4.24 3.94
CA GLU A 250 -19.22 -4.63 2.82
C GLU A 250 -18.95 -6.14 2.82
N LEU A 251 -18.82 -6.75 4.01
CA LEU A 251 -18.61 -8.19 4.16
C LEU A 251 -19.83 -9.00 3.74
N GLU A 252 -21.03 -8.63 4.21
CA GLU A 252 -22.27 -9.31 3.84
C GLU A 252 -22.54 -9.18 2.34
N GLU A 253 -22.38 -7.98 1.77
CA GLU A 253 -22.53 -7.74 0.33
C GLU A 253 -21.54 -8.57 -0.49
N ALA A 254 -20.27 -8.67 -0.06
CA ALA A 254 -19.27 -9.48 -0.74
C ALA A 254 -19.61 -10.97 -0.72
N ILE A 255 -20.07 -11.49 0.43
CA ILE A 255 -20.48 -12.89 0.56
C ILE A 255 -21.70 -13.19 -0.31
N ASP A 256 -22.69 -12.30 -0.35
CA ASP A 256 -23.88 -12.46 -1.19
C ASP A 256 -23.54 -12.44 -2.67
N CYS A 257 -22.62 -11.56 -3.10
CA CYS A 257 -22.14 -11.53 -4.49
C CYS A 257 -21.38 -12.82 -4.84
N LEU A 258 -20.49 -13.28 -3.95
CA LEU A 258 -19.77 -14.55 -4.14
C LEU A 258 -20.72 -15.75 -4.18
N ARG A 259 -21.81 -15.74 -3.40
CA ARG A 259 -22.83 -16.79 -3.43
C ARG A 259 -23.55 -16.85 -4.78
N ARG A 260 -23.77 -15.71 -5.43
CA ARG A 260 -24.35 -15.67 -6.78
C ARG A 260 -23.38 -16.17 -7.84
N GLN A 261 -22.10 -15.79 -7.75
CA GLN A 261 -21.09 -16.15 -8.76
C GLN A 261 -20.50 -17.55 -8.58
N ALA A 262 -20.39 -18.04 -7.35
CA ALA A 262 -19.83 -19.34 -6.99
C ALA A 262 -20.79 -20.17 -6.10
N PRO A 263 -21.98 -20.55 -6.59
CA PRO A 263 -22.99 -21.22 -5.76
C PRO A 263 -22.57 -22.63 -5.31
N ALA A 264 -21.66 -23.28 -6.04
CA ALA A 264 -21.15 -24.62 -5.69
C ALA A 264 -20.15 -24.64 -4.52
N ALA A 265 -19.59 -23.47 -4.16
CA ALA A 265 -18.64 -23.34 -3.06
C ALA A 265 -19.32 -23.50 -1.69
N VAL A 266 -18.57 -23.98 -0.69
CA VAL A 266 -19.05 -24.09 0.69
C VAL A 266 -18.97 -22.72 1.35
N PHE A 267 -20.08 -22.23 1.91
CA PHE A 267 -20.13 -20.97 2.64
C PHE A 267 -20.23 -21.22 4.14
N GLY A 268 -19.44 -20.51 4.94
CA GLY A 268 -19.46 -20.67 6.40
C GLY A 268 -18.82 -19.51 7.15
N LEU A 269 -18.74 -19.67 8.48
CA LEU A 269 -17.99 -18.77 9.34
C LEU A 269 -16.55 -19.26 9.47
N TYR A 270 -15.63 -18.34 9.73
CA TYR A 270 -14.28 -18.67 10.14
C TYR A 270 -14.31 -19.52 11.43
N ASP A 271 -13.51 -20.59 11.46
CA ASP A 271 -13.49 -21.62 12.51
C ASP A 271 -14.70 -22.57 12.55
N SER A 272 -15.57 -22.56 11.53
CA SER A 272 -16.61 -23.58 11.40
C SER A 272 -16.00 -24.96 11.12
N LYS A 273 -16.76 -26.02 11.39
CA LYS A 273 -16.33 -27.40 11.11
C LYS A 273 -16.01 -27.57 9.62
N GLU A 274 -16.85 -26.98 8.76
CA GLU A 274 -16.68 -27.01 7.30
C GLU A 274 -15.37 -26.34 6.86
N TYR A 275 -14.96 -25.24 7.53
CA TYR A 275 -13.66 -24.60 7.28
C TYR A 275 -12.50 -25.52 7.65
N ARG A 276 -12.57 -26.17 8.82
CA ARG A 276 -11.50 -27.04 9.30
C ARG A 276 -11.38 -28.29 8.43
N ASP A 277 -12.49 -28.87 8.02
CA ASP A 277 -12.53 -30.04 7.15
C ASP A 277 -11.97 -29.71 5.75
N LEU A 278 -12.23 -28.51 5.22
CA LEU A 278 -11.69 -28.08 3.91
C LEU A 278 -10.19 -27.74 3.96
N VAL A 279 -9.71 -27.15 5.04
CA VAL A 279 -8.31 -26.68 5.15
C VAL A 279 -7.37 -27.76 5.68
N TYR A 280 -7.82 -28.57 6.64
CA TYR A 280 -6.98 -29.50 7.40
C TYR A 280 -7.27 -30.98 7.16
N ALA A 281 -8.11 -31.37 6.20
CA ALA A 281 -8.30 -32.80 5.92
C ALA A 281 -6.98 -33.45 5.46
N GLU A 282 -6.38 -34.25 6.34
CA GLU A 282 -5.09 -34.92 6.10
C GLU A 282 -5.25 -36.15 5.20
N ASP A 283 -6.46 -36.70 5.08
CA ASP A 283 -6.75 -37.91 4.31
C ASP A 283 -7.17 -37.60 2.86
N ASP A 284 -6.43 -38.17 1.90
CA ASP A 284 -6.69 -38.12 0.45
C ASP A 284 -8.13 -38.54 0.09
N MET A 285 -8.72 -39.49 0.85
CA MET A 285 -10.09 -39.94 0.65
C MET A 285 -11.12 -38.86 0.99
N GLU A 286 -10.89 -38.10 2.06
CA GLU A 286 -11.74 -36.96 2.42
C GLU A 286 -11.63 -35.84 1.38
N GLN A 287 -10.43 -35.63 0.82
CA GLN A 287 -10.24 -34.66 -0.26
C GLN A 287 -11.04 -35.05 -1.52
N TYR A 288 -10.97 -36.33 -1.90
CA TYR A 288 -11.71 -36.84 -3.04
C TYR A 288 -13.23 -36.75 -2.84
N ALA A 289 -13.71 -37.05 -1.63
CA ALA A 289 -15.12 -36.93 -1.28
C ALA A 289 -15.61 -35.46 -1.35
N GLN A 290 -14.80 -34.51 -0.87
CA GLN A 290 -15.11 -33.08 -0.95
C GLN A 290 -15.17 -32.58 -2.39
N GLU A 291 -14.21 -32.98 -3.23
CA GLU A 291 -14.20 -32.60 -4.65
C GLU A 291 -15.40 -33.20 -5.38
N ARG A 292 -15.74 -34.47 -5.12
CA ARG A 292 -16.96 -35.10 -5.65
C ARG A 292 -18.23 -34.34 -5.25
N ALA A 293 -18.35 -33.95 -3.98
CA ALA A 293 -19.49 -33.19 -3.49
C ALA A 293 -19.56 -31.79 -4.15
N TYR A 294 -18.42 -31.15 -4.41
CA TYR A 294 -18.37 -29.90 -5.16
C TYR A 294 -18.85 -30.09 -6.60
N GLN A 295 -18.36 -31.11 -7.32
CA GLN A 295 -18.76 -31.39 -8.69
C GLN A 295 -20.25 -31.73 -8.80
N GLN A 296 -20.81 -32.46 -7.84
CA GLN A 296 -22.24 -32.74 -7.77
C GLN A 296 -23.06 -31.46 -7.62
N ARG A 297 -22.73 -30.60 -6.65
CA ARG A 297 -23.42 -29.30 -6.49
C ARG A 297 -23.32 -28.47 -7.76
N LYS A 298 -22.15 -28.42 -8.38
CA LYS A 298 -21.94 -27.68 -9.62
C LYS A 298 -22.85 -28.19 -10.75
N ALA A 299 -22.91 -29.50 -10.96
CA ALA A 299 -23.79 -30.12 -11.95
C ALA A 299 -25.27 -29.80 -11.68
N GLU A 300 -25.73 -29.92 -10.44
CA GLU A 300 -27.11 -29.58 -10.06
C GLU A 300 -27.47 -28.11 -10.37
N TYR A 301 -26.54 -27.18 -10.16
CA TYR A 301 -26.73 -25.77 -10.49
C TYR A 301 -26.76 -25.53 -12.00
N GLU A 302 -25.87 -26.16 -12.77
CA GLU A 302 -25.83 -26.04 -14.23
C GLU A 302 -27.11 -26.61 -14.87
N GLU A 303 -27.62 -27.73 -14.35
CA GLU A 303 -28.90 -28.32 -14.77
C GLU A 303 -30.08 -27.38 -14.48
N ARG A 304 -30.11 -26.77 -13.29
CA ARG A 304 -31.15 -25.78 -12.94
C ARG A 304 -31.10 -24.57 -13.85
N GLU A 305 -29.93 -23.97 -14.08
CA GLU A 305 -29.80 -22.82 -14.98
C GLU A 305 -30.24 -23.15 -16.41
N THR A 306 -29.87 -24.34 -16.90
CA THR A 306 -30.25 -24.78 -18.24
C THR A 306 -31.77 -24.96 -18.36
N SER A 307 -32.41 -25.52 -17.33
CA SER A 307 -33.86 -25.66 -17.25
C SER A 307 -34.58 -24.30 -17.24
N TYR A 308 -34.07 -23.32 -16.47
CA TYR A 308 -34.63 -21.97 -16.44
C TYR A 308 -34.45 -21.19 -17.75
N ARG A 309 -33.43 -21.50 -18.56
CA ARG A 309 -33.17 -20.82 -19.84
C ARG A 309 -34.01 -21.36 -21.02
N VAL A 310 -34.53 -22.59 -20.88
CA VAL A 310 -35.34 -23.27 -21.90
C VAL A 310 -36.84 -22.97 -21.75
N LEU A 311 -37.26 -22.46 -20.60
CA LEU A 311 -38.60 -21.92 -20.32
C LEU A 311 -38.71 -20.45 -20.75
#